data_AF-A0A7H0VHL1-F1
#
_entry.id   AF-A0A7H0VHL1-F1
#
_cell.length_a   1.000
_cell.length_b   1.000
_cell.length_c   1.000
_cell.angle_alpha   90.00
_cell.angle_beta   90.00
_cell.angle_gamma   90.00
#
_symmetry.space_group_name_H-M   'P 1'
#
loop_
_entity.id
_entity.type
_entity.pdbx_description
1 polymer ?
#
loop_
_entity_poly.entity_id
_entity_poly.type
_entity_poly.pdbx_seq_one_letter_code
_entity_poly.pdbx_strand_id
1 'polypeptide(L)'
;MQKISRPILSLYLLLVACNTKTNIDESTKTKNENFLEQAERTDFIEKLSIDLNLDGLDDSIYLQSPPVIGDPGQFEKIRIQLSNGADFEFSNTEYWDWIDSTATKGLKNQLPSQRIFCLKQNQDHHLLLFGYPYGCCYPRLSLISLKGDSLYLAYDQDFNIEAISDLNKDGILDIIGRENFYEIYGELDSLNANIGSYAPFKVISLKEEGPQLNEALSKSYNQEHYVYLGLEPDPNMPIAYPKKGFDFRPFIFIEYLKDE
;
A
#
# COMPACT_ATOMS: atom_id res chain seq x y z
N MET A 1 49.31 9.27 23.49
CA MET A 1 49.97 7.99 23.83
C MET A 1 49.76 7.71 25.31
N GLN A 2 48.79 6.88 25.66
CA GLN A 2 48.69 6.30 27.01
C GLN A 2 48.08 4.91 26.85
N LYS A 3 48.92 3.89 27.03
CA LYS A 3 48.56 2.48 27.04
C LYS A 3 47.96 2.17 28.42
N ILE A 4 46.71 1.73 28.44
CA ILE A 4 46.15 1.04 29.60
C ILE A 4 45.92 -0.41 29.19
N SER A 5 46.47 -1.29 30.02
CA SER A 5 46.67 -2.71 29.81
C SER A 5 45.97 -3.45 30.96
N ARG A 6 45.47 -4.65 30.62
CA ARG A 6 45.07 -5.79 31.46
C ARG A 6 43.57 -5.88 31.82
N PRO A 7 43.06 -7.08 32.18
CA PRO A 7 43.53 -8.44 31.88
C PRO A 7 42.46 -9.35 31.24
N ILE A 8 42.97 -10.36 30.55
CA ILE A 8 42.30 -11.60 30.14
C ILE A 8 41.90 -12.36 31.41
N LEU A 9 40.61 -12.70 31.56
CA LEU A 9 40.17 -13.74 32.49
C LEU A 9 39.41 -14.80 31.70
N SER A 10 40.13 -15.86 31.38
CA SER A 10 39.58 -17.14 30.94
C SER A 10 38.72 -17.73 32.05
N LEU A 11 37.47 -18.07 31.74
CA LEU A 11 36.72 -19.06 32.51
C LEU A 11 36.14 -20.10 31.55
N TYR A 12 36.90 -21.19 31.45
CA TYR A 12 36.45 -22.47 30.95
C TYR A 12 35.30 -22.98 31.82
N LEU A 13 34.13 -23.17 31.23
CA LEU A 13 33.14 -24.11 31.79
C LEU A 13 32.83 -25.16 30.71
N LEU A 14 33.50 -26.31 30.84
CA LEU A 14 33.13 -27.55 30.19
C LEU A 14 31.74 -27.95 30.68
N LEU A 15 30.74 -27.92 29.79
CA LEU A 15 29.55 -28.74 29.94
C LEU A 15 29.66 -29.92 28.98
N VAL A 16 30.17 -31.01 29.54
CA VAL A 16 29.97 -32.37 29.02
C VAL A 16 28.52 -32.73 29.34
N ALA A 17 27.65 -32.72 28.34
CA ALA A 17 26.31 -33.27 28.44
C ALA A 17 26.16 -34.40 27.40
N CYS A 18 25.98 -35.60 27.96
CA CYS A 18 25.58 -36.88 27.40
C CYS A 18 25.11 -36.92 25.93
N ASN A 19 25.90 -37.61 25.10
CA ASN A 19 25.44 -38.24 23.86
C ASN A 19 24.57 -39.47 24.19
N THR A 20 23.28 -39.28 24.43
CA THR A 20 22.29 -40.36 24.26
C THR A 20 21.89 -40.42 22.79
N LYS A 21 22.47 -41.37 22.05
CA LYS A 21 21.97 -41.78 20.73
C LYS A 21 20.63 -42.49 20.92
N THR A 22 19.54 -41.75 20.87
CA THR A 22 18.22 -42.29 20.58
C THR A 22 18.19 -42.64 19.09
N ASN A 23 18.15 -43.94 18.77
CA ASN A 23 17.74 -44.41 17.45
C ASN A 23 16.26 -44.04 17.29
N ILE A 24 16.02 -42.85 16.73
CA ILE A 24 14.71 -42.44 16.25
C ILE A 24 14.55 -43.12 14.89
N ASP A 25 13.52 -43.96 14.80
CA ASP A 25 13.09 -44.66 13.60
C ASP A 25 12.84 -43.64 12.47
N GLU A 26 13.77 -43.56 11.50
CA GLU A 26 13.74 -42.60 10.40
C GLU A 26 12.54 -42.78 9.45
N SER A 27 11.78 -43.88 9.59
CA SER A 27 10.66 -44.22 8.71
C SER A 27 9.40 -43.39 8.94
N THR A 28 9.26 -42.71 10.09
CA THR A 28 8.10 -41.85 10.38
C THR A 28 8.37 -40.36 10.09
N LYS A 29 9.64 -39.96 9.94
CA LYS A 29 10.03 -38.57 9.72
C LYS A 29 9.73 -38.09 8.29
N THR A 30 9.91 -38.96 7.30
CA THR A 30 9.79 -38.61 5.87
C THR A 30 8.34 -38.44 5.39
N LYS A 31 7.34 -38.94 6.13
CA LYS A 31 5.92 -38.79 5.77
C LYS A 31 5.26 -37.53 6.33
N ASN A 32 5.71 -37.03 7.48
CA ASN A 32 5.15 -35.81 8.07
C ASN A 32 5.82 -34.53 7.53
N GLU A 33 7.10 -34.59 7.12
CA GLU A 33 7.77 -33.45 6.48
C GLU A 33 7.09 -33.09 5.14
N ASN A 34 6.67 -34.08 4.34
CA ASN A 34 5.94 -33.82 3.09
C ASN A 34 4.53 -33.24 3.25
N PHE A 35 3.84 -33.46 4.38
CA PHE A 35 2.48 -32.97 4.59
C PHE A 35 2.45 -31.52 5.09
N LEU A 36 3.40 -31.14 5.96
CA LEU A 36 3.62 -29.74 6.35
C LEU A 36 4.13 -28.91 5.16
N GLU A 37 5.07 -29.46 4.38
CA GLU A 37 5.59 -28.79 3.18
C GLU A 37 4.55 -28.71 2.04
N GLN A 38 3.50 -29.54 2.04
CA GLN A 38 2.36 -29.43 1.11
C GLN A 38 1.26 -28.49 1.60
N ALA A 39 0.98 -28.42 2.90
CA ALA A 39 0.03 -27.47 3.47
C ALA A 39 0.56 -26.03 3.42
N GLU A 40 1.88 -25.83 3.53
CA GLU A 40 2.53 -24.52 3.31
C GLU A 40 2.47 -24.05 1.84
N ARG A 41 2.13 -24.93 0.89
CA ARG A 41 2.11 -24.60 -0.56
C ARG A 41 0.77 -24.11 -1.08
N THR A 42 -0.35 -24.30 -0.39
CA THR A 42 -1.66 -23.82 -0.87
C THR A 42 -1.87 -22.33 -0.67
N ASP A 43 -1.13 -21.74 0.27
CA ASP A 43 -1.32 -20.35 0.68
C ASP A 43 -0.27 -19.41 0.06
N PHE A 44 0.60 -19.90 -0.83
CA PHE A 44 1.67 -19.10 -1.42
C PHE A 44 1.31 -18.60 -2.82
N ILE A 45 1.56 -17.31 -3.08
CA ILE A 45 1.23 -16.67 -4.35
C ILE A 45 2.50 -16.22 -5.07
N GLU A 46 3.35 -15.46 -4.39
CA GLU A 46 4.49 -14.80 -5.02
C GLU A 46 5.61 -14.57 -3.99
N LYS A 47 6.87 -14.71 -4.42
CA LYS A 47 8.06 -14.32 -3.67
C LYS A 47 8.84 -13.30 -4.48
N LEU A 48 9.19 -12.20 -3.85
CA LEU A 48 9.97 -11.12 -4.43
C LEU A 48 11.26 -10.94 -3.62
N SER A 49 12.31 -10.45 -4.28
CA SER A 49 13.63 -10.15 -3.71
C SER A 49 13.99 -8.70 -4.03
N ILE A 50 14.36 -7.92 -3.01
CA ILE A 50 14.78 -6.53 -3.15
C ILE A 50 15.53 -6.09 -1.90
N ASP A 51 16.51 -5.20 -2.02
CA ASP A 51 17.15 -4.51 -0.90
C ASP A 51 16.26 -3.33 -0.45
N LEU A 52 15.34 -3.56 0.50
CA LEU A 52 14.38 -2.56 0.97
C LEU A 52 15.07 -1.52 1.85
N ASN A 53 15.99 -1.94 2.72
CA ASN A 53 16.68 -1.07 3.68
C ASN A 53 17.98 -0.46 3.16
N LEU A 54 18.35 -0.74 1.91
CA LEU A 54 19.53 -0.21 1.22
C LEU A 54 20.85 -0.61 1.90
N ASP A 55 20.89 -1.79 2.53
CA ASP A 55 22.09 -2.32 3.19
C ASP A 55 23.00 -3.15 2.26
N GLY A 56 22.58 -3.34 1.00
CA GLY A 56 23.28 -4.10 -0.01
C GLY A 56 23.00 -5.60 0.02
N LEU A 57 22.07 -6.06 0.84
CA LEU A 57 21.59 -7.43 0.92
C LEU A 57 20.14 -7.53 0.45
N ASP A 58 19.79 -8.69 -0.10
CA ASP A 58 18.43 -8.94 -0.57
C ASP A 58 17.50 -9.27 0.61
N ASP A 59 16.41 -8.51 0.72
CA ASP A 59 15.25 -8.84 1.56
C ASP A 59 14.22 -9.65 0.75
N SER A 60 13.37 -10.39 1.47
CA SER A 60 12.33 -11.21 0.85
C SER A 60 10.93 -10.70 1.19
N ILE A 61 10.08 -10.58 0.18
CA ILE A 61 8.64 -10.29 0.34
C ILE A 61 7.86 -11.51 -0.14
N TYR A 62 6.91 -11.98 0.67
CA TYR A 62 6.04 -13.12 0.38
C TYR A 62 4.59 -12.65 0.33
N LEU A 63 3.88 -12.97 -0.76
CA LEU A 63 2.43 -12.77 -0.88
C LEU A 63 1.74 -14.08 -0.63
N GLN A 64 0.78 -14.06 0.29
CA GLN A 64 0.19 -15.27 0.85
C GLN A 64 -1.32 -15.14 1.06
N SER A 65 -1.94 -16.28 1.34
CA SER A 65 -3.37 -16.44 1.62
C SER A 65 -4.21 -15.91 0.46
N PRO A 66 -4.28 -16.65 -0.67
CA PRO A 66 -5.17 -16.28 -1.76
C PRO A 66 -6.62 -16.30 -1.27
N PRO A 67 -7.50 -15.46 -1.82
CA PRO A 67 -8.91 -15.49 -1.47
C PRO A 67 -9.51 -16.86 -1.74
N VAL A 68 -10.56 -17.20 -0.99
CA VAL A 68 -11.34 -18.42 -1.23
C VAL A 68 -11.85 -18.39 -2.68
N ILE A 69 -11.95 -19.55 -3.33
CA ILE A 69 -12.44 -19.63 -4.72
C ILE A 69 -13.81 -18.93 -4.83
N GLY A 70 -13.84 -17.86 -5.62
CA GLY A 70 -15.04 -17.03 -5.85
C GLY A 70 -15.04 -15.71 -5.10
N ASP A 71 -14.20 -15.56 -4.07
CA ASP A 71 -13.95 -14.27 -3.42
C ASP A 71 -13.04 -13.41 -4.31
N PRO A 72 -13.24 -12.09 -4.32
CA PRO A 72 -12.43 -11.17 -5.11
C PRO A 72 -11.04 -10.93 -4.49
N GLY A 73 -10.18 -10.23 -5.24
CA GLY A 73 -8.81 -9.90 -4.83
C GLY A 73 -7.77 -10.93 -5.26
N GLN A 74 -6.52 -10.71 -4.86
CA GLN A 74 -5.39 -11.58 -5.15
C GLN A 74 -4.80 -12.23 -3.89
N PHE A 75 -4.66 -11.48 -2.78
CA PHE A 75 -3.99 -11.96 -1.57
C PHE A 75 -4.44 -11.21 -0.32
N GLU A 76 -4.40 -11.88 0.83
CA GLU A 76 -4.78 -11.31 2.14
C GLU A 76 -3.54 -10.91 2.96
N LYS A 77 -2.41 -11.59 2.78
CA LYS A 77 -1.23 -11.45 3.66
C LYS A 77 0.04 -11.11 2.89
N ILE A 78 0.82 -10.23 3.47
CA ILE A 78 2.18 -9.92 3.06
C ILE A 78 3.12 -10.15 4.24
N ARG A 79 4.14 -10.97 4.03
CA ARG A 79 5.23 -11.18 4.99
C ARG A 79 6.52 -10.64 4.40
N ILE A 80 7.25 -9.84 5.17
CA ILE A 80 8.51 -9.22 4.73
C ILE A 80 9.60 -9.63 5.70
N GLN A 81 10.62 -10.28 5.17
CA GLN A 81 11.78 -10.76 5.92
C GLN A 81 13.00 -9.96 5.46
N LEU A 82 13.56 -9.18 6.39
CA LEU A 82 14.78 -8.43 6.15
C LEU A 82 16.02 -9.31 6.30
N SER A 83 17.11 -8.94 5.63
CA SER A 83 18.40 -9.64 5.61
C SER A 83 19.00 -9.82 7.02
N ASN A 84 18.70 -8.89 7.94
CA ASN A 84 19.12 -8.89 9.33
C ASN A 84 18.32 -9.88 10.22
N GLY A 85 17.34 -10.58 9.66
CA GLY A 85 16.49 -11.56 10.33
C GLY A 85 15.21 -10.99 10.94
N ALA A 86 14.95 -9.68 10.82
CA ALA A 86 13.65 -9.10 11.17
C ALA A 86 12.56 -9.61 10.22
N ASP A 87 11.36 -9.81 10.76
CA ASP A 87 10.26 -10.48 10.08
C ASP A 87 8.94 -9.81 10.47
N PHE A 88 8.21 -9.34 9.45
CA PHE A 88 7.01 -8.52 9.62
C PHE A 88 5.87 -9.15 8.81
N GLU A 89 4.67 -9.16 9.38
CA GLU A 89 3.47 -9.65 8.72
C GLU A 89 2.38 -8.58 8.78
N PHE A 90 1.73 -8.35 7.65
CA PHE A 90 0.55 -7.49 7.54
C PHE A 90 -0.56 -8.27 6.84
N SER A 91 -1.80 -8.06 7.28
CA SER A 91 -2.98 -8.74 6.74
C SER A 91 -4.11 -7.74 6.47
N ASN A 92 -4.88 -7.97 5.41
CA ASN A 92 -6.07 -7.20 5.08
C ASN A 92 -7.25 -8.13 4.74
N THR A 93 -8.31 -8.06 5.54
CA THR A 93 -9.52 -8.88 5.35
C THR A 93 -10.30 -8.58 4.08
N GLU A 94 -10.07 -7.41 3.47
CA GLU A 94 -10.71 -7.00 2.21
C GLU A 94 -9.89 -7.37 0.97
N TYR A 95 -8.77 -8.08 1.17
CA TYR A 95 -7.81 -8.47 0.16
C TYR A 95 -7.15 -7.29 -0.59
N TRP A 96 -5.92 -7.51 -1.03
CA TRP A 96 -5.27 -6.67 -2.02
C TRP A 96 -5.38 -7.31 -3.39
N ASP A 97 -5.42 -6.48 -4.43
CA ASP A 97 -5.61 -6.86 -5.82
C ASP A 97 -4.45 -6.34 -6.69
N TRP A 98 -4.65 -6.32 -8.01
CA TRP A 98 -3.69 -5.79 -8.98
C TRP A 98 -3.45 -4.29 -8.80
N ILE A 99 -2.23 -3.86 -9.10
CA ILE A 99 -1.86 -2.44 -9.16
C ILE A 99 -2.68 -1.73 -10.23
N ASP A 100 -3.23 -0.55 -9.90
CA ASP A 100 -3.79 0.33 -10.91
C ASP A 100 -2.68 0.97 -11.76
N SER A 101 -2.53 0.47 -12.98
CA SER A 101 -1.56 0.96 -13.96
C SER A 101 -1.81 2.41 -14.41
N THR A 102 -3.03 2.92 -14.23
CA THR A 102 -3.38 4.32 -14.51
C THR A 102 -2.80 5.21 -13.43
N ALA A 103 -3.00 4.85 -12.17
CA ALA A 103 -2.49 5.60 -11.02
C ALA A 103 -0.95 5.67 -10.98
N THR A 104 -0.28 4.61 -11.42
CA THR A 104 1.19 4.48 -11.41
C THR A 104 1.84 4.85 -12.74
N LYS A 105 1.08 5.44 -13.67
CA LYS A 105 1.54 5.75 -15.02
C LYS A 105 2.75 6.71 -14.99
N GLY A 106 3.82 6.29 -15.67
CA GLY A 106 5.05 7.08 -15.78
C GLY A 106 6.04 6.86 -14.63
N LEU A 107 5.67 6.07 -13.62
CA LEU A 107 6.56 5.64 -12.55
C LEU A 107 7.10 4.23 -12.82
N LYS A 108 8.31 3.97 -12.30
CA LYS A 108 8.94 2.64 -12.38
C LYS A 108 8.72 1.89 -11.08
N ASN A 109 8.03 0.75 -11.16
CA ASN A 109 8.01 -0.21 -10.07
C ASN A 109 9.42 -0.81 -9.87
N GLN A 110 9.94 -0.79 -8.64
CA GLN A 110 11.23 -1.42 -8.33
C GLN A 110 11.12 -2.95 -8.25
N LEU A 111 9.91 -3.48 -8.12
CA LEU A 111 9.63 -4.91 -8.08
C LEU A 111 9.05 -5.40 -9.42
N PRO A 112 9.40 -6.63 -9.87
CA PRO A 112 8.80 -7.26 -11.03
C PRO A 112 7.42 -7.87 -10.70
N SER A 113 6.55 -7.12 -10.02
CA SER A 113 5.24 -7.58 -9.58
C SER A 113 4.11 -6.73 -10.16
N GLN A 114 2.96 -7.37 -10.38
CA GLN A 114 1.70 -6.69 -10.73
C GLN A 114 0.79 -6.49 -9.52
N ARG A 115 1.18 -6.95 -8.33
CA ARG A 115 0.39 -6.94 -7.09
C ARG A 115 0.92 -5.96 -6.04
N ILE A 116 2.22 -5.67 -6.08
CA ILE A 116 2.87 -4.68 -5.20
C ILE A 116 3.58 -3.64 -6.04
N PHE A 117 3.30 -2.37 -5.78
CA PHE A 117 4.07 -1.28 -6.33
C PHE A 117 5.11 -0.79 -5.32
N CYS A 118 6.39 -1.11 -5.56
CA CYS A 118 7.49 -0.59 -4.75
C CYS A 118 7.98 0.72 -5.35
N LEU A 119 7.72 1.79 -4.62
CA LEU A 119 8.14 3.14 -4.95
C LEU A 119 9.42 3.47 -4.19
N LYS A 120 10.46 3.89 -4.91
CA LYS A 120 11.67 4.45 -4.31
C LYS A 120 11.61 5.97 -4.33
N GLN A 121 11.71 6.59 -3.17
CA GLN A 121 11.82 8.04 -3.02
C GLN A 121 13.01 8.35 -2.12
N ASN A 122 14.00 9.06 -2.64
CA ASN A 122 15.27 9.29 -1.95
C ASN A 122 15.94 7.97 -1.49
N GLN A 123 16.11 7.79 -0.19
CA GLN A 123 16.67 6.59 0.45
C GLN A 123 15.58 5.68 1.05
N ASP A 124 14.31 5.97 0.78
CA ASP A 124 13.19 5.23 1.33
C ASP A 124 12.48 4.42 0.24
N HIS A 125 11.99 3.25 0.65
CA HIS A 125 11.08 2.43 -0.14
C HIS A 125 9.70 2.42 0.51
N HIS A 126 8.68 2.62 -0.31
CA HIS A 126 7.28 2.49 0.08
C HIS A 126 6.64 1.39 -0.75
N LEU A 127 6.00 0.43 -0.08
CA LEU A 127 5.22 -0.61 -0.74
C LEU A 127 3.75 -0.19 -0.74
N LEU A 128 3.21 0.07 -1.93
CA LEU A 128 1.81 0.40 -2.13
C LEU A 128 1.05 -0.87 -2.52
N LEU A 129 -0.04 -1.12 -1.81
CA LEU A 129 -0.95 -2.24 -1.98
C LEU A 129 -2.35 -1.68 -2.26
N PHE A 130 -2.96 -2.17 -3.33
CA PHE A 130 -4.23 -1.66 -3.86
C PHE A 130 -5.31 -2.65 -3.46
N GLY A 131 -6.33 -2.20 -2.74
CA GLY A 131 -7.46 -3.03 -2.31
C GLY A 131 -8.35 -3.39 -3.50
N TYR A 132 -9.09 -4.48 -3.36
CA TYR A 132 -10.06 -4.86 -4.38
C TYR A 132 -11.19 -3.80 -4.47
N PRO A 133 -11.57 -3.33 -5.67
CA PRO A 133 -12.66 -2.37 -5.83
C PRO A 133 -14.02 -3.08 -5.70
N TYR A 134 -14.54 -3.17 -4.49
CA TYR A 134 -15.91 -3.64 -4.27
C TYR A 134 -16.91 -2.64 -4.85
N GLY A 135 -18.00 -3.13 -5.48
CA GLY A 135 -18.98 -2.24 -6.11
C GLY A 135 -19.68 -1.25 -5.17
N CYS A 136 -19.62 -1.49 -3.86
CA CYS A 136 -20.24 -0.68 -2.81
C CYS A 136 -19.25 0.13 -1.97
N CYS A 137 -17.94 -0.11 -2.10
CA CYS A 137 -16.92 0.50 -1.24
C CYS A 137 -15.74 0.99 -2.07
N TYR A 138 -14.94 1.89 -1.52
CA TYR A 138 -13.69 2.28 -2.18
C TYR A 138 -12.66 1.18 -2.06
N PRO A 139 -11.79 1.02 -3.08
CA PRO A 139 -10.58 0.26 -2.87
C PRO A 139 -9.79 0.89 -1.71
N ARG A 140 -9.31 0.02 -0.83
CA ARG A 140 -8.38 0.40 0.23
C ARG A 140 -7.01 0.72 -0.37
N LEU A 141 -6.32 1.75 0.12
CA LEU A 141 -4.90 1.94 -0.14
C LEU A 141 -4.13 1.65 1.13
N SER A 142 -3.25 0.65 1.06
CA SER A 142 -2.31 0.36 2.14
C SER A 142 -0.90 0.74 1.68
N LEU A 143 -0.16 1.43 2.53
CA LEU A 143 1.23 1.82 2.31
C LEU A 143 2.07 1.33 3.48
N ILE A 144 2.98 0.40 3.19
CA ILE A 144 3.98 -0.06 4.15
C ILE A 144 5.25 0.75 3.91
N SER A 145 5.75 1.38 4.97
CA SER A 145 7.01 2.13 4.94
C SER A 145 8.05 1.46 5.82
N LEU A 146 9.31 1.66 5.44
CA LEU A 146 10.46 1.28 6.22
C LEU A 146 11.06 2.52 6.89
N LYS A 147 11.40 2.42 8.18
CA LYS A 147 12.19 3.43 8.89
C LYS A 147 13.29 2.73 9.67
N GLY A 148 14.53 2.86 9.18
CA GLY A 148 15.64 2.02 9.64
C GLY A 148 15.35 0.56 9.34
N ASP A 149 15.40 -0.31 10.34
CA ASP A 149 15.08 -1.75 10.20
C ASP A 149 13.63 -2.09 10.62
N SER A 150 12.76 -1.09 10.81
CA SER A 150 11.37 -1.31 11.22
C SER A 150 10.41 -1.01 10.09
N LEU A 151 9.61 -2.01 9.72
CA LEU A 151 8.47 -1.83 8.83
C LEU A 151 7.22 -1.49 9.63
N TYR A 152 6.38 -0.63 9.08
CA TYR A 152 5.08 -0.30 9.65
C TYR A 152 4.09 0.09 8.55
N LEU A 153 2.81 -0.12 8.84
CA LEU A 153 1.71 0.29 8.01
C LEU A 153 1.49 1.79 8.19
N ALA A 154 2.04 2.58 7.26
CA ALA A 154 2.12 4.04 7.36
C ALA A 154 0.85 4.75 6.87
N TYR A 155 0.08 4.09 5.99
CA TYR A 155 -1.23 4.52 5.55
C TYR A 155 -2.09 3.29 5.29
N ASP A 156 -3.35 3.30 5.70
CA ASP A 156 -4.27 2.18 5.51
C ASP A 156 -5.71 2.65 5.63
N GLN A 157 -6.25 3.19 4.52
CA GLN A 157 -7.58 3.80 4.47
C GLN A 157 -8.27 3.51 3.14
N ASP A 158 -9.58 3.65 3.14
CA ASP A 158 -10.39 3.64 1.92
C ASP A 158 -9.98 4.85 1.07
N PHE A 159 -9.39 4.60 -0.10
CA PHE A 159 -8.80 5.65 -0.90
C PHE A 159 -8.68 5.23 -2.37
N ASN A 160 -9.52 5.79 -3.24
CA ASN A 160 -9.34 5.64 -4.68
C ASN A 160 -8.12 6.42 -5.12
N ILE A 161 -7.05 5.72 -5.44
CA ILE A 161 -5.88 6.36 -6.02
C ILE A 161 -6.12 6.62 -7.52
N GLU A 162 -5.83 7.83 -7.95
CA GLU A 162 -6.05 8.31 -9.32
C GLU A 162 -4.72 8.56 -10.03
N ALA A 163 -3.73 9.05 -9.29
CA ALA A 163 -2.39 9.32 -9.79
C ALA A 163 -1.36 9.39 -8.67
N ILE A 164 -0.09 9.18 -9.02
CA ILE A 164 1.07 9.47 -8.18
C ILE A 164 2.01 10.38 -8.96
N SER A 165 2.31 11.56 -8.42
CA SER A 165 3.18 12.54 -9.08
C SER A 165 3.71 13.58 -8.10
N ASP A 166 4.85 14.20 -8.40
CA ASP A 166 5.37 15.35 -7.67
C ASP A 166 4.68 16.63 -8.19
N LEU A 167 3.64 17.10 -7.48
CA LEU A 167 2.77 18.19 -7.95
C LEU A 167 3.44 19.56 -7.88
N ASN A 168 4.33 19.77 -6.92
CA ASN A 168 4.98 21.06 -6.65
C ASN A 168 6.47 21.10 -7.03
N LYS A 169 7.00 20.00 -7.58
CA LYS A 169 8.39 19.83 -8.03
C LYS A 169 9.41 19.95 -6.92
N ASP A 170 9.07 19.50 -5.71
CA ASP A 170 9.97 19.51 -4.56
C ASP A 170 10.77 18.20 -4.39
N GLY A 171 10.54 17.22 -5.28
CA GLY A 171 11.16 15.90 -5.23
C GLY A 171 10.43 14.90 -4.34
N ILE A 172 9.32 15.30 -3.71
CA ILE A 172 8.43 14.43 -2.95
C ILE A 172 7.25 14.07 -3.84
N LEU A 173 6.97 12.77 -3.93
CA LEU A 173 5.82 12.28 -4.66
C LEU A 173 4.55 12.43 -3.81
N ASP A 174 3.49 12.85 -4.47
CA ASP A 174 2.16 12.95 -3.91
C ASP A 174 1.25 11.86 -4.47
N ILE A 175 0.49 11.23 -3.59
CA ILE A 175 -0.60 10.32 -3.95
C ILE A 175 -1.88 11.15 -4.05
N ILE A 176 -2.51 11.12 -5.21
CA ILE A 176 -3.74 11.87 -5.50
C ILE A 176 -4.89 10.89 -5.56
N GLY A 177 -5.97 11.19 -4.86
CA GLY A 177 -7.13 10.31 -4.83
C GLY A 177 -8.32 10.85 -4.07
N ARG A 178 -9.24 9.97 -3.67
CA ARG A 178 -10.50 10.31 -3.00
C ARG A 178 -10.81 9.29 -1.91
N GLU A 179 -11.24 9.75 -0.73
CA GLU A 179 -11.57 8.87 0.39
C GLU A 179 -13.00 8.31 0.34
N ASN A 180 -13.94 8.97 -0.36
CA ASN A 180 -15.37 8.67 -0.25
C ASN A 180 -16.10 8.55 -1.60
N PHE A 181 -17.29 7.93 -1.53
CA PHE A 181 -18.20 7.72 -2.65
C PHE A 181 -18.71 9.00 -3.26
N TYR A 182 -18.35 9.22 -4.52
CA TYR A 182 -19.14 10.06 -5.39
C TYR A 182 -20.17 9.20 -6.12
N GLU A 183 -21.42 9.35 -5.76
CA GLU A 183 -22.51 8.61 -6.38
C GLU A 183 -22.92 9.36 -7.63
N ILE A 184 -22.84 8.72 -8.80
CA ILE A 184 -23.52 9.20 -9.99
C ILE A 184 -24.95 8.69 -9.94
N TYR A 185 -25.90 9.60 -9.71
CA TYR A 185 -27.33 9.27 -9.55
C TYR A 185 -28.22 9.89 -10.64
N GLY A 186 -27.64 10.63 -11.58
CA GLY A 186 -28.39 11.22 -12.67
C GLY A 186 -27.53 11.60 -13.87
N GLU A 187 -28.20 12.03 -14.93
CA GLU A 187 -27.57 12.57 -16.13
C GLU A 187 -28.18 13.93 -16.46
N LEU A 188 -27.37 14.80 -17.05
CA LEU A 188 -27.78 16.08 -17.57
C LEU A 188 -27.45 16.14 -19.07
N ASP A 189 -28.42 15.71 -19.87
CA ASP A 189 -28.28 15.61 -21.34
C ASP A 189 -27.92 16.94 -22.00
N SER A 190 -28.46 18.05 -21.50
CA SER A 190 -28.23 19.39 -22.07
C SER A 190 -26.76 19.82 -22.02
N LEU A 191 -25.98 19.30 -21.07
CA LEU A 191 -24.56 19.58 -20.90
C LEU A 191 -23.69 18.34 -21.13
N ASN A 192 -24.29 17.22 -21.54
CA ASN A 192 -23.64 15.92 -21.64
C ASN A 192 -22.80 15.59 -20.40
N ALA A 193 -23.42 15.74 -19.23
CA ALA A 193 -22.81 15.52 -17.93
C ALA A 193 -23.54 14.42 -17.17
N ASN A 194 -22.87 13.84 -16.20
CA ASN A 194 -23.48 13.05 -15.13
C ASN A 194 -23.67 13.94 -13.91
N ILE A 195 -24.69 13.68 -13.09
CA ILE A 195 -24.89 14.35 -11.80
C ILE A 195 -24.46 13.37 -10.72
N GLY A 196 -23.60 13.84 -9.82
CA GLY A 196 -23.27 13.08 -8.64
C GLY A 196 -22.97 13.93 -7.41
N SER A 197 -22.50 13.29 -6.34
CA SER A 197 -22.18 14.00 -5.09
C SER A 197 -20.84 14.72 -5.11
N TYR A 198 -20.66 15.68 -4.21
CA TYR A 198 -19.39 16.37 -4.01
C TYR A 198 -18.39 15.45 -3.32
N ALA A 199 -17.29 15.17 -4.00
CA ALA A 199 -16.15 14.45 -3.44
C ALA A 199 -14.87 15.16 -3.90
N PRO A 200 -14.19 15.94 -3.05
CA PRO A 200 -12.95 16.58 -3.44
C PRO A 200 -11.81 15.55 -3.54
N PHE A 201 -10.82 15.84 -4.39
CA PHE A 201 -9.56 15.12 -4.36
C PHE A 201 -8.78 15.44 -3.07
N LYS A 202 -8.09 14.45 -2.54
CA LYS A 202 -7.10 14.59 -1.48
C LYS A 202 -5.72 14.24 -2.03
N VAL A 203 -4.73 14.98 -1.55
CA VAL A 203 -3.33 14.83 -1.93
C VAL A 203 -2.56 14.44 -0.68
N ILE A 204 -1.99 13.24 -0.69
CA ILE A 204 -1.18 12.69 0.40
C ILE A 204 0.29 12.75 -0.01
N SER A 205 1.07 13.62 0.63
CA SER A 205 2.51 13.74 0.37
C SER A 205 3.29 12.68 1.15
N LEU A 206 4.23 12.00 0.48
CA LEU A 206 5.08 10.96 1.09
C LEU A 206 6.29 11.58 1.80
N LYS A 207 6.08 12.20 2.97
CA LYS A 207 7.15 12.85 3.72
C LYS A 207 7.97 11.87 4.56
N GLU A 208 9.11 12.33 5.08
CA GLU A 208 10.00 11.55 5.97
C GLU A 208 9.28 11.09 7.25
N GLU A 209 8.35 11.90 7.78
CA GLU A 209 7.55 11.50 8.94
C GLU A 209 6.43 10.50 8.59
N GLY A 210 6.24 10.21 7.31
CA GLY A 210 5.21 9.33 6.76
C GLY A 210 4.23 10.08 5.83
N PRO A 211 3.28 9.33 5.22
CA PRO A 211 2.23 9.89 4.38
C PRO A 211 1.37 10.89 5.17
N GLN A 212 1.20 12.10 4.65
CA GLN A 212 0.39 13.15 5.29
C GLN A 212 -0.50 13.86 4.28
N LEU A 213 -1.73 14.18 4.68
CA LEU A 213 -2.61 15.04 3.91
C LEU A 213 -1.95 16.42 3.72
N ASN A 214 -1.83 16.83 2.46
CA ASN A 214 -1.37 18.14 2.08
C ASN A 214 -2.56 18.98 1.64
N GLU A 215 -3.15 19.73 2.58
CA GLU A 215 -4.35 20.53 2.32
C GLU A 215 -4.13 21.61 1.25
N ALA A 216 -2.95 22.22 1.22
CA ALA A 216 -2.61 23.25 0.25
C ALA A 216 -2.56 22.68 -1.17
N LEU A 217 -1.90 21.53 -1.37
CA LEU A 217 -1.89 20.85 -2.66
C LEU A 217 -3.26 20.29 -3.03
N SER A 218 -4.00 19.74 -2.06
CA SER A 218 -5.37 19.27 -2.28
C SER A 218 -6.27 20.39 -2.79
N LYS A 219 -6.21 21.57 -2.16
CA LYS A 219 -6.92 22.76 -2.62
C LYS A 219 -6.50 23.17 -4.03
N SER A 220 -5.19 23.32 -4.27
CA SER A 220 -4.68 23.74 -5.58
C SER A 220 -5.12 22.77 -6.69
N TYR A 221 -4.99 21.47 -6.45
CA TYR A 221 -5.36 20.43 -7.39
C TYR A 221 -6.85 20.44 -7.70
N ASN A 222 -7.71 20.57 -6.68
CA ASN A 222 -9.16 20.70 -6.92
C ASN A 222 -9.52 21.99 -7.65
N GLN A 223 -8.86 23.11 -7.37
CA GLN A 223 -9.13 24.37 -8.09
C GLN A 223 -8.74 24.30 -9.57
N GLU A 224 -7.79 23.44 -9.93
CA GLU A 224 -7.37 23.20 -11.30
C GLU A 224 -8.28 22.17 -12.00
N HIS A 225 -8.55 21.03 -11.36
CA HIS A 225 -9.15 19.85 -12.00
C HIS A 225 -10.60 19.57 -11.60
N TYR A 226 -11.13 20.27 -10.60
CA TYR A 226 -12.44 19.99 -10.00
C TYR A 226 -13.11 21.30 -9.54
N VAL A 227 -14.10 21.18 -8.66
CA VAL A 227 -14.67 22.29 -7.91
C VAL A 227 -14.21 22.20 -6.45
N TYR A 228 -13.94 23.33 -5.79
CA TYR A 228 -13.41 23.32 -4.43
C TYR A 228 -14.30 24.11 -3.47
N LEU A 229 -14.99 23.38 -2.59
CA LEU A 229 -15.82 23.89 -1.49
C LEU A 229 -15.31 23.47 -0.10
N GLY A 230 -14.16 22.79 -0.04
CA GLY A 230 -13.63 22.18 1.17
C GLY A 230 -13.08 20.78 0.90
N LEU A 231 -12.44 20.15 1.89
CA LEU A 231 -11.94 18.77 1.76
C LEU A 231 -12.92 17.71 2.26
N GLU A 232 -13.98 18.15 2.92
CA GLU A 232 -15.04 17.26 3.38
C GLU A 232 -15.99 16.95 2.22
N PRO A 233 -16.21 15.67 1.90
CA PRO A 233 -17.18 15.27 0.91
C PRO A 233 -18.61 15.53 1.42
N ASP A 234 -19.52 15.78 0.49
CA ASP A 234 -20.94 15.98 0.80
C ASP A 234 -21.81 15.18 -0.18
N PRO A 235 -22.44 14.08 0.28
CA PRO A 235 -23.31 13.26 -0.56
C PRO A 235 -24.55 14.01 -1.08
N ASN A 236 -24.97 15.08 -0.40
CA ASN A 236 -26.17 15.84 -0.75
C ASN A 236 -25.89 17.01 -1.71
N MET A 237 -24.62 17.29 -1.98
CA MET A 237 -24.21 18.42 -2.81
C MET A 237 -24.03 17.99 -4.27
N PRO A 238 -24.92 18.42 -5.19
CA PRO A 238 -24.89 17.97 -6.58
C PRO A 238 -23.78 18.65 -7.37
N ILE A 239 -22.91 17.82 -7.95
CA ILE A 239 -21.86 18.21 -8.89
C ILE A 239 -22.17 17.62 -10.27
N ALA A 240 -22.09 18.46 -11.30
CA ALA A 240 -22.12 18.01 -12.68
C ALA A 240 -20.71 17.56 -13.11
N TYR A 241 -20.57 16.31 -13.53
CA TYR A 241 -19.35 15.70 -14.04
C TYR A 241 -19.42 15.57 -15.56
N PRO A 242 -18.48 16.14 -16.34
CA PRO A 242 -18.46 15.97 -17.79
C PRO A 242 -18.38 14.48 -18.16
N LYS A 243 -19.18 14.02 -19.13
CA LYS A 243 -18.95 12.70 -19.72
C LYS A 243 -17.63 12.73 -20.52
N LYS A 244 -16.99 11.57 -20.65
CA LYS A 244 -15.70 11.42 -21.35
C LYS A 244 -15.74 12.05 -22.75
N GLY A 245 -14.72 12.85 -23.07
CA GLY A 245 -14.58 13.53 -24.36
C GLY A 245 -15.10 14.97 -24.39
N PHE A 246 -15.54 15.51 -23.26
CA PHE A 246 -16.00 16.90 -23.14
C PHE A 246 -15.03 17.71 -22.27
N ASP A 247 -14.73 18.92 -22.73
CA ASP A 247 -13.66 19.76 -22.17
C ASP A 247 -14.23 20.88 -21.31
N PHE A 248 -14.98 20.50 -20.28
CA PHE A 248 -15.34 21.41 -19.19
C PHE A 248 -15.08 20.72 -17.86
N ARG A 249 -14.79 21.50 -16.83
CA ARG A 249 -14.50 20.98 -15.49
C ARG A 249 -15.79 20.73 -14.71
N PRO A 250 -15.78 19.83 -13.71
CA PRO A 250 -16.92 19.67 -12.83
C PRO A 250 -17.37 20.99 -12.18
N PHE A 251 -18.68 21.20 -12.04
CA PHE A 251 -19.25 22.43 -11.50
C PHE A 251 -20.51 22.17 -10.66
N ILE A 252 -20.86 23.13 -9.81
CA ILE A 252 -22.03 23.09 -8.93
C ILE A 252 -23.24 23.74 -9.63
N PHE A 253 -24.43 23.20 -9.37
CA PHE A 253 -25.68 23.86 -9.75
C PHE A 253 -26.00 25.00 -8.78
N ILE A 254 -25.93 26.25 -9.26
CA ILE A 254 -26.23 27.45 -8.44
C ILE A 254 -27.69 27.46 -7.97
N GLU A 255 -28.61 26.79 -8.66
CA GLU A 255 -30.02 26.71 -8.22
C GLU A 255 -30.18 25.99 -6.87
N TYR A 256 -29.26 25.08 -6.50
CA TYR A 256 -29.26 24.45 -5.18
C TYR A 256 -28.76 25.37 -4.06
N LEU A 257 -28.06 26.47 -4.39
CA LEU A 257 -27.55 27.43 -3.42
C LEU A 257 -28.56 28.51 -3.03
N LYS A 258 -29.80 28.47 -3.57
CA LYS A 258 -30.81 29.50 -3.34
C LYS A 258 -31.78 29.19 -2.19
N ASP A 259 -31.75 27.98 -1.67
CA ASP A 259 -32.67 27.50 -0.63
C ASP A 259 -31.99 27.33 0.76
N GLU A 260 -30.74 27.80 0.91
CA GLU A 260 -30.01 27.94 2.19
C GLU A 260 -29.84 29.41 2.59
#